data_AF-A0A258BIV9-F1
#
_entry.id   AF-A0A258BIV9-F1
#
_cell.length_a   1.000
_cell.length_b   1.000
_cell.length_c   1.000
_cell.angle_alpha   90.00
_cell.angle_beta   90.00
_cell.angle_gamma   90.00
#
_symmetry.space_group_name_H-M   'P 1'
#
loop_
_entity.id
_entity.type
_entity.pdbx_description
1 polymer ?
#
loop_
_entity_poly.entity_id
_entity_poly.type
_entity_poly.pdbx_seq_one_letter_code
_entity_poly.pdbx_strand_id
1 'polypeptide(L)'
;IAIWGHETNYGAVTGNFDLPRALASLAYEGRRRELFSAEFIATLQMIDRGVPRSQLKGSWAGATGNPQFLPSVYIRLARDGDGDGRADIWTNEADTLASIANYFGNAGWRAGQPWGFAVAVPGSIDRQAIRNRTVAPRCARVFDRHSGWKSMAEWRALGLIPLDRTWPDDQVQATLLEPDGPGKTGYLLTSNYRVILDYNCSNFYALSVGLLADAVER
;
A
#
# COMPACT_ATOMS: atom_id res chain seq x y z
N ILE A 1 1.88 -3.58 10.91
CA ILE A 1 1.35 -4.96 11.11
C ILE A 1 0.48 -5.41 9.95
N ALA A 2 -0.66 -4.76 9.62
CA ALA A 2 -1.55 -5.23 8.55
C ALA A 2 -0.88 -5.43 7.18
N ILE A 3 0.02 -4.52 6.76
CA ILE A 3 0.84 -4.71 5.55
C ILE A 3 1.66 -6.01 5.62
N TRP A 4 2.37 -6.23 6.73
CA TRP A 4 3.19 -7.43 6.91
C TRP A 4 2.36 -8.72 6.86
N GLY A 5 1.18 -8.70 7.49
CA GLY A 5 0.21 -9.80 7.40
C GLY A 5 -0.23 -10.06 5.97
N HIS A 6 -0.55 -9.01 5.20
CA HIS A 6 -1.02 -9.14 3.83
C HIS A 6 0.09 -9.56 2.85
N GLU A 7 1.33 -9.08 3.04
CA GLU A 7 2.43 -9.37 2.12
C GLU A 7 2.97 -10.78 2.29
N THR A 8 3.13 -11.25 3.53
CA THR A 8 3.86 -12.51 3.78
C THR A 8 3.26 -13.38 4.88
N ASN A 9 2.03 -13.09 5.33
CA ASN A 9 1.44 -13.74 6.51
C ASN A 9 2.41 -13.71 7.71
N TYR A 10 2.90 -12.52 8.02
CA TYR A 10 3.84 -12.28 9.12
C TYR A 10 5.15 -13.08 8.98
N GLY A 11 5.64 -13.22 7.74
CA GLY A 11 6.89 -13.93 7.42
C GLY A 11 6.75 -15.42 7.14
N ALA A 12 5.56 -16.01 7.28
CA ALA A 12 5.34 -17.41 6.94
C ALA A 12 5.50 -17.71 5.43
N VAL A 13 5.26 -16.73 4.57
CA VAL A 13 5.31 -16.87 3.11
C VAL A 13 6.02 -15.67 2.46
N THR A 14 7.35 -15.71 2.40
CA THR A 14 8.19 -14.63 1.81
C THR A 14 8.58 -14.87 0.34
N GLY A 15 8.25 -16.05 -0.18
CA GLY A 15 8.76 -16.55 -1.47
C GLY A 15 10.13 -17.24 -1.35
N ASN A 16 10.43 -18.11 -2.31
CA ASN A 16 11.66 -18.93 -2.31
C ASN A 16 12.35 -18.95 -3.69
N PHE A 17 11.99 -18.02 -4.59
CA PHE A 17 12.74 -17.84 -5.82
C PHE A 17 14.08 -17.20 -5.50
N ASP A 18 15.12 -17.63 -6.20
CA ASP A 18 16.40 -16.95 -6.20
C ASP A 18 16.25 -15.55 -6.80
N LEU A 19 16.41 -14.51 -5.99
CA LEU A 19 16.05 -13.14 -6.36
C LEU A 19 16.86 -12.62 -7.56
N PRO A 20 18.21 -12.73 -7.59
CA PRO A 20 18.98 -12.31 -8.76
C PRO A 20 18.59 -13.08 -10.02
N ARG A 21 18.36 -14.40 -9.94
CA ARG A 21 17.94 -15.21 -11.08
C ARG A 21 16.57 -14.81 -11.61
N ALA A 22 15.58 -14.62 -10.73
CA ALA A 22 14.24 -14.21 -11.11
C ALA A 22 14.26 -12.86 -11.85
N LEU A 23 14.97 -11.88 -11.30
CA LEU A 23 15.10 -10.56 -11.89
C LEU A 23 15.90 -10.58 -13.21
N ALA A 24 16.96 -11.39 -13.30
CA ALA A 24 17.71 -11.58 -14.53
C ALA A 24 16.84 -12.16 -15.66
N SER A 25 16.02 -13.17 -15.35
CA SER A 25 15.05 -13.73 -16.31
C SER A 25 14.06 -12.67 -16.80
N LEU A 26 13.49 -11.87 -15.89
CA LEU A 26 12.55 -10.82 -16.24
C LEU A 26 13.19 -9.65 -17.01
N ALA A 27 14.46 -9.32 -16.74
CA ALA A 27 15.22 -8.34 -17.48
C ALA A 27 15.57 -8.82 -18.91
N TYR A 28 15.85 -10.12 -19.06
CA TYR A 28 16.22 -10.73 -20.33
C TYR A 28 15.04 -10.87 -21.29
N GLU A 29 13.92 -11.45 -20.84
CA GLU A 29 12.79 -11.81 -21.71
C GLU A 29 11.40 -11.37 -21.19
N GLY A 30 11.34 -10.61 -20.09
CA GLY A 30 10.07 -10.16 -19.51
C GLY A 30 9.39 -9.04 -20.30
N ARG A 31 8.11 -8.79 -20.00
CA ARG A 31 7.32 -7.71 -20.63
C ARG A 31 7.69 -6.30 -20.15
N ARG A 32 8.41 -6.19 -19.04
CA ARG A 32 8.79 -4.92 -18.37
C ARG A 32 10.30 -4.86 -18.16
N ARG A 33 11.07 -5.10 -19.23
CA ARG A 33 12.53 -5.29 -19.17
C ARG A 33 13.24 -4.14 -18.48
N GLU A 34 12.93 -2.89 -18.84
CA GLU A 34 13.57 -1.70 -18.26
C GLU A 34 13.43 -1.65 -16.73
N LEU A 35 12.22 -1.89 -16.21
CA LEU A 35 11.97 -1.97 -14.77
C LEU A 35 12.84 -3.06 -14.14
N PHE A 36 12.79 -4.28 -14.67
CA PHE A 36 13.48 -5.42 -14.05
C PHE A 36 15.00 -5.38 -14.24
N SER A 37 15.52 -4.73 -15.28
CA SER A 37 16.95 -4.43 -15.41
C SER A 37 17.41 -3.49 -14.30
N ALA A 38 16.64 -2.45 -13.98
CA ALA A 38 16.95 -1.56 -12.87
C ALA A 38 16.90 -2.29 -11.52
N GLU A 39 15.90 -3.14 -11.30
CA GLU A 39 15.79 -3.94 -10.06
C GLU A 39 16.90 -5.00 -9.94
N PHE A 40 17.34 -5.59 -11.05
CA PHE A 40 18.50 -6.49 -11.06
C PHE A 40 19.78 -5.74 -10.65
N ILE A 41 20.02 -4.55 -11.21
CA ILE A 41 21.17 -3.71 -10.82
C ILE A 41 21.08 -3.33 -9.33
N ALA A 42 19.90 -2.93 -8.85
CA ALA A 42 19.67 -2.65 -7.44
C ALA A 42 19.96 -3.88 -6.56
N THR A 43 19.67 -5.09 -7.03
CA THR A 43 20.02 -6.32 -6.29
C THR A 43 21.54 -6.49 -6.18
N LEU A 44 22.30 -6.17 -7.22
CA LEU A 44 23.77 -6.19 -7.17
C LEU A 44 24.31 -5.13 -6.19
N GLN A 45 23.69 -3.95 -6.15
CA GLN A 45 24.03 -2.91 -5.17
C GLN A 45 23.71 -3.34 -3.73
N MET A 46 22.66 -4.13 -3.51
CA MET A 46 22.39 -4.71 -2.18
C MET A 46 23.51 -5.67 -1.75
N ILE A 47 23.99 -6.52 -2.66
CA ILE A 47 25.13 -7.42 -2.40
C ILE A 47 26.39 -6.62 -2.04
N ASP A 48 26.68 -5.59 -2.83
CA ASP A 48 27.84 -4.71 -2.61
C ASP A 48 27.79 -4.01 -1.24
N ARG A 49 26.59 -3.67 -0.77
CA ARG A 49 26.34 -3.12 0.58
C ARG A 49 26.34 -4.17 1.70
N GLY A 50 26.63 -5.43 1.38
CA GLY A 50 26.80 -6.49 2.37
C GLY A 50 25.56 -7.34 2.64
N VAL A 51 24.47 -7.21 1.85
CA VAL A 51 23.35 -8.15 1.96
C VAL A 51 23.82 -9.54 1.50
N PRO A 52 23.76 -10.58 2.37
CA PRO A 52 24.30 -11.88 2.04
C PRO A 52 23.47 -12.56 0.96
N ARG A 53 24.17 -13.24 0.05
CA ARG A 53 23.55 -13.95 -1.09
C ARG A 53 22.47 -14.96 -0.68
N SER A 54 22.59 -15.53 0.52
CA SER A 54 21.65 -16.50 1.10
C SER A 54 20.29 -15.87 1.45
N GLN A 55 20.24 -14.57 1.76
CA GLN A 55 19.00 -13.86 2.08
C GLN A 55 18.26 -13.38 0.83
N LEU A 56 18.92 -13.32 -0.34
CA LEU A 56 18.34 -12.82 -1.59
C LEU A 56 17.39 -13.84 -2.23
N LYS A 57 16.26 -14.01 -1.55
CA LYS A 57 15.11 -14.81 -1.95
C LYS A 57 13.86 -13.95 -2.01
N GLY A 58 12.91 -14.32 -2.84
CA GLY A 58 11.67 -13.56 -2.93
C GLY A 58 10.60 -14.23 -3.78
N SER A 59 9.61 -13.43 -4.14
CA SER A 59 8.62 -13.79 -5.14
C SER A 59 9.24 -13.89 -6.54
N TRP A 60 8.51 -14.55 -7.44
CA TRP A 60 8.90 -14.68 -8.84
C TRP A 60 9.07 -13.31 -9.55
N ALA A 61 8.41 -12.27 -9.06
CA ALA A 61 8.42 -10.92 -9.62
C ALA A 61 9.46 -9.99 -8.95
N GLY A 62 10.29 -10.52 -8.06
CA GLY A 62 11.42 -9.79 -7.47
C GLY A 62 11.10 -9.01 -6.19
N ALA A 63 9.90 -9.13 -5.63
CA ALA A 63 9.63 -8.64 -4.28
C ALA A 63 10.29 -9.57 -3.24
N THR A 64 10.96 -9.00 -2.24
CA THR A 64 11.82 -9.73 -1.30
C THR A 64 11.56 -9.35 0.16
N GLY A 65 11.87 -10.29 1.07
CA GLY A 65 11.70 -10.14 2.51
C GLY A 65 10.24 -10.09 2.96
N ASN A 66 10.06 -9.84 4.26
CA ASN A 66 8.77 -9.65 4.90
C ASN A 66 7.91 -8.51 4.30
N PRO A 67 8.48 -7.34 3.93
CA PRO A 67 7.69 -6.25 3.36
C PRO A 67 7.42 -6.41 1.86
N GLN A 68 7.95 -7.45 1.22
CA GLN A 68 7.86 -7.67 -0.24
C GLN A 68 8.33 -6.43 -1.05
N PHE A 69 9.39 -5.78 -0.59
CA PHE A 69 9.99 -4.67 -1.32
C PHE A 69 10.68 -5.16 -2.59
N LEU A 70 10.61 -4.36 -3.65
CA LEU A 70 11.57 -4.48 -4.74
C LEU A 70 12.96 -4.01 -4.27
N PRO A 71 14.06 -4.51 -4.84
CA PRO A 71 15.42 -4.12 -4.49
C PRO A 71 15.67 -2.61 -4.43
N SER A 72 15.14 -1.85 -5.38
CA SER A 72 15.27 -0.39 -5.40
C SER A 72 14.52 0.29 -4.25
N VAL A 73 13.42 -0.32 -3.79
CA VAL A 73 12.65 0.14 -2.63
C VAL A 73 13.43 -0.16 -1.35
N TYR A 74 14.01 -1.36 -1.22
CA TYR A 74 14.90 -1.71 -0.11
C TYR A 74 16.03 -0.69 0.04
N ILE A 75 16.76 -0.41 -1.03
CA ILE A 75 17.89 0.54 -1.03
C ILE A 75 17.49 1.93 -0.50
N ARG A 76 16.29 2.40 -0.85
CA ARG A 76 15.82 3.74 -0.46
C ARG A 76 15.23 3.76 0.94
N LEU A 77 14.48 2.72 1.30
CA LEU A 77 13.51 2.78 2.39
C LEU A 77 13.69 1.73 3.48
N ALA A 78 14.57 0.75 3.32
CA ALA A 78 14.89 -0.16 4.42
C ALA A 78 15.53 0.61 5.59
N ARG A 79 15.17 0.22 6.80
CA ARG A 79 15.64 0.82 8.05
C ARG A 79 16.03 -0.27 9.04
N ASP A 80 17.13 0.00 9.71
CA ASP A 80 17.57 -0.68 10.92
C ASP A 80 16.65 -0.22 12.06
N GLY A 81 15.84 -1.14 12.56
CA GLY A 81 14.81 -0.92 13.56
C GLY A 81 15.27 -1.24 14.98
N ASP A 82 16.30 -2.07 15.15
CA ASP A 82 16.83 -2.47 16.47
C ASP A 82 18.21 -1.88 16.81
N GLY A 83 18.85 -1.22 15.85
CA GLY A 83 20.11 -0.50 16.01
C GLY A 83 21.36 -1.35 15.85
N ASP A 84 21.28 -2.54 15.23
CA ASP A 84 22.43 -3.43 15.04
C ASP A 84 23.36 -3.04 13.86
N GLY A 85 22.96 -2.01 13.10
CA GLY A 85 23.67 -1.48 11.94
C GLY A 85 23.23 -2.11 10.61
N ARG A 86 22.20 -2.96 10.58
CA ARG A 86 21.69 -3.62 9.37
C ARG A 86 20.17 -3.45 9.26
N ALA A 87 19.68 -3.47 8.02
CA ALA A 87 18.25 -3.53 7.76
C ALA A 87 17.91 -4.91 7.19
N ASP A 88 17.78 -5.90 8.07
CA ASP A 88 17.40 -7.27 7.76
C ASP A 88 15.88 -7.43 7.68
N ILE A 89 15.33 -7.05 6.53
CA ILE A 89 13.89 -7.19 6.25
C ILE A 89 13.43 -8.65 6.05
N TRP A 90 14.31 -9.64 6.16
CA TRP A 90 13.99 -11.06 5.96
C TRP A 90 13.72 -11.78 7.26
N THR A 91 14.55 -11.53 8.27
CA THR A 91 14.47 -12.27 9.55
C THR A 91 14.29 -11.41 10.78
N ASN A 92 14.46 -10.09 10.66
CA ASN A 92 14.28 -9.17 11.78
C ASN A 92 12.90 -8.48 11.71
N GLU A 93 12.10 -8.65 12.76
CA GLU A 93 10.76 -8.05 12.86
C GLU A 93 10.83 -6.52 13.04
N ALA A 94 11.79 -6.02 13.83
CA ALA A 94 11.98 -4.59 14.05
C ALA A 94 12.34 -3.88 12.74
N ASP A 95 13.27 -4.44 11.97
CA ASP A 95 13.66 -3.89 10.66
C ASP A 95 12.52 -3.95 9.66
N THR A 96 11.75 -5.04 9.67
CA THR A 96 10.55 -5.19 8.84
C THR A 96 9.55 -4.07 9.14
N LEU A 97 9.22 -3.86 10.41
CA LEU A 97 8.24 -2.85 10.82
C LEU A 97 8.76 -1.43 10.61
N ALA A 98 10.03 -1.16 10.94
CA ALA A 98 10.67 0.13 10.72
C ALA A 98 10.72 0.48 9.22
N SER A 99 11.01 -0.51 8.36
CA SER A 99 11.05 -0.34 6.91
C SER A 99 9.66 -0.05 6.32
N ILE A 100 8.61 -0.77 6.76
CA ILE A 100 7.21 -0.50 6.36
C ILE A 100 6.79 0.89 6.84
N ALA A 101 7.08 1.24 8.09
CA ALA A 101 6.74 2.54 8.65
C ALA A 101 7.47 3.68 7.91
N ASN A 102 8.75 3.51 7.58
CA ASN A 102 9.52 4.47 6.81
C ASN A 102 8.98 4.62 5.39
N TYR A 103 8.53 3.54 4.74
CA TYR A 103 7.80 3.63 3.47
C TYR A 103 6.55 4.50 3.62
N PHE A 104 5.72 4.21 4.61
CA PHE A 104 4.47 4.93 4.84
C PHE A 104 4.71 6.43 5.12
N GLY A 105 5.70 6.76 5.94
CA GLY A 105 6.10 8.15 6.20
C GLY A 105 6.52 8.88 4.92
N ASN A 106 7.37 8.24 4.09
CA ASN A 106 7.82 8.82 2.81
C ASN A 106 6.68 8.94 1.79
N ALA A 107 5.71 8.04 1.83
CA ALA A 107 4.51 8.08 0.98
C ALA A 107 3.48 9.12 1.44
N GLY A 108 3.68 9.76 2.61
CA GLY A 108 2.83 10.85 3.10
C GLY A 108 1.74 10.41 4.08
N TRP A 109 1.96 9.33 4.82
CA TRP A 109 1.05 8.90 5.89
C TRP A 109 0.89 10.00 6.95
N ARG A 110 -0.36 10.23 7.36
CA ARG A 110 -0.73 11.21 8.38
C ARG A 110 -1.15 10.50 9.65
N ALA A 111 -0.34 10.61 10.69
CA ALA A 111 -0.68 10.05 12.00
C ALA A 111 -2.01 10.63 12.53
N GLY A 112 -2.82 9.79 13.17
CA GLY A 112 -4.15 10.18 13.70
C GLY A 112 -5.25 10.32 12.65
N GLN A 113 -4.94 10.37 11.36
CA GLN A 113 -5.95 10.35 10.30
C GLN A 113 -6.28 8.89 9.94
N PRO A 114 -7.56 8.48 9.87
CA PRO A 114 -7.91 7.13 9.48
C PRO A 114 -7.57 6.89 8.01
N TRP A 115 -7.29 5.65 7.60
CA TRP A 115 -7.19 5.28 6.18
C TRP A 115 -8.51 5.58 5.46
N GLY A 116 -9.62 5.27 6.11
CA GLY A 116 -10.97 5.45 5.64
C GLY A 116 -11.96 4.86 6.63
N PHE A 117 -13.23 4.76 6.23
CA PHE A 117 -14.29 4.13 7.01
C PHE A 117 -15.52 3.83 6.16
N ALA A 118 -16.33 2.89 6.65
CA ALA A 118 -17.54 2.45 5.96
C ALA A 118 -18.69 3.47 6.12
N VAL A 119 -19.46 3.66 5.05
CA VAL A 119 -20.59 4.58 4.98
C VAL A 119 -21.79 3.93 4.26
N ALA A 120 -23.00 4.27 4.72
CA ALA A 120 -24.19 4.15 3.90
C ALA A 120 -24.24 5.32 2.92
N VAL A 121 -24.44 4.99 1.64
CA VAL A 121 -24.54 5.96 0.54
C VAL A 121 -26.01 6.13 0.16
N PRO A 122 -26.58 7.35 0.22
CA PRO A 122 -27.96 7.59 -0.19
C PRO A 122 -28.20 7.18 -1.66
N GLY A 123 -29.33 6.54 -1.93
CA GLY A 123 -29.72 6.19 -3.30
C GLY A 123 -29.86 7.41 -4.22
N SER A 124 -30.19 8.57 -3.64
CA SER A 124 -30.37 9.85 -4.33
C SER A 124 -29.07 10.57 -4.72
N ILE A 125 -27.90 10.07 -4.35
CA ILE A 125 -26.64 10.76 -4.62
C ILE A 125 -26.35 10.86 -6.13
N ASP A 126 -26.02 12.06 -6.60
CA ASP A 126 -25.58 12.29 -7.98
C ASP A 126 -24.10 11.89 -8.15
N ARG A 127 -23.89 10.66 -8.64
CA ARG A 127 -22.56 10.09 -8.89
C ARG A 127 -21.79 10.81 -10.00
N GLN A 128 -22.50 11.42 -10.96
CA GLN A 128 -21.86 12.18 -12.05
C GLN A 128 -21.32 13.52 -11.57
N ALA A 129 -22.02 14.17 -10.63
CA ALA A 129 -21.58 15.41 -10.01
C ALA A 129 -20.31 15.22 -9.17
N ILE A 130 -20.17 14.09 -8.48
CA ILE A 130 -19.02 13.82 -7.60
C ILE A 130 -17.88 13.05 -8.27
N ARG A 131 -17.95 12.72 -9.57
CA ARG A 131 -16.93 11.90 -10.24
C ARG A 131 -15.53 12.50 -10.14
N ASN A 132 -14.50 11.65 -10.08
CA ASN A 132 -13.12 12.11 -10.19
C ASN A 132 -12.87 12.68 -11.60
N ARG A 133 -12.30 13.89 -11.67
CA ARG A 133 -11.94 14.58 -12.92
C ARG A 133 -10.43 14.70 -13.12
N THR A 134 -9.65 14.09 -12.23
CA THR A 134 -8.19 14.16 -12.23
C THR A 134 -7.60 12.80 -12.54
N VAL A 135 -6.51 12.79 -13.31
CA VAL A 135 -5.75 11.58 -13.61
C VAL A 135 -4.57 11.50 -12.65
N ALA A 136 -4.49 10.41 -11.88
CA ALA A 136 -3.35 10.20 -11.00
C ALA A 136 -2.10 9.81 -11.80
N PRO A 137 -0.91 10.34 -11.45
CA PRO A 137 0.33 10.02 -12.16
C PRO A 137 0.78 8.56 -11.95
N ARG A 138 0.35 7.92 -10.87
CA ARG A 138 0.60 6.51 -10.54
C ARG A 138 -0.73 5.81 -10.26
N CYS A 139 -0.78 4.52 -10.57
CA CYS A 139 -1.96 3.67 -10.39
C CYS A 139 -3.26 4.21 -11.03
N ALA A 140 -3.22 5.02 -12.10
CA ALA A 140 -4.39 5.76 -12.62
C ALA A 140 -5.73 4.99 -12.60
N ARG A 141 -5.71 3.73 -13.08
CA ARG A 141 -6.90 2.85 -13.15
C ARG A 141 -7.59 2.59 -11.81
N VAL A 142 -6.87 2.59 -10.68
CA VAL A 142 -7.49 2.36 -9.36
C VAL A 142 -8.40 3.54 -8.98
N PHE A 143 -8.03 4.75 -9.40
CA PHE A 143 -8.72 5.98 -9.07
C PHE A 143 -9.90 6.30 -9.99
N ASP A 144 -10.07 5.56 -11.09
CA ASP A 144 -11.24 5.68 -11.98
C ASP A 144 -12.56 5.32 -11.26
N ARG A 145 -12.46 4.49 -10.22
CA ARG A 145 -13.58 4.06 -9.38
C ARG A 145 -13.85 4.98 -8.19
N HIS A 146 -13.01 5.99 -7.99
CA HIS A 146 -13.14 6.92 -6.88
C HIS A 146 -13.92 8.17 -7.31
N SER A 147 -14.65 8.76 -6.37
CA SER A 147 -15.14 10.12 -6.54
C SER A 147 -13.97 11.12 -6.56
N GLY A 148 -14.27 12.37 -6.92
CA GLY A 148 -13.42 13.50 -6.59
C GLY A 148 -13.34 13.70 -5.07
N TRP A 149 -12.31 14.43 -4.65
CA TRP A 149 -12.15 14.81 -3.26
C TRP A 149 -13.26 15.74 -2.80
N LYS A 150 -13.75 15.50 -1.57
CA LYS A 150 -14.58 16.43 -0.80
C LYS A 150 -14.22 16.34 0.67
N SER A 151 -14.52 17.42 1.39
CA SER A 151 -14.43 17.47 2.85
C SER A 151 -15.46 16.57 3.53
N MET A 152 -15.22 16.17 4.78
CA MET A 152 -16.20 15.42 5.58
C MET A 152 -17.50 16.21 5.75
N ALA A 153 -17.44 17.54 5.90
CA ALA A 153 -18.62 18.39 5.95
C ALA A 153 -19.46 18.31 4.67
N GLU A 154 -18.83 18.34 3.49
CA GLU A 154 -19.55 18.18 2.22
C GLU A 154 -20.16 16.79 2.06
N TRP A 155 -19.44 15.73 2.45
CA TRP A 155 -19.99 14.36 2.40
C TRP A 155 -21.19 14.20 3.32
N ARG A 156 -21.13 14.79 4.52
CA ARG A 156 -22.25 14.80 5.46
C ARG A 156 -23.45 15.57 4.88
N ALA A 157 -23.22 16.71 4.25
CA ALA A 157 -24.26 17.49 3.58
C ALA A 157 -24.90 16.74 2.39
N LEU A 158 -24.15 15.84 1.74
CA LEU A 158 -24.66 14.93 0.71
C LEU A 158 -25.43 13.72 1.28
N GLY A 159 -25.56 13.63 2.61
CA GLY A 159 -26.38 12.63 3.29
C GLY A 159 -25.71 11.29 3.54
N LEU A 160 -24.39 11.17 3.37
CA LEU A 160 -23.66 9.96 3.74
C LEU A 160 -23.77 9.73 5.26
N ILE A 161 -23.79 8.47 5.69
CA ILE A 161 -23.89 8.12 7.12
C ILE A 161 -22.78 7.12 7.46
N PRO A 162 -21.84 7.46 8.37
CA PRO A 162 -20.87 6.50 8.89
C PRO A 162 -21.54 5.29 9.53
N LEU A 163 -21.02 4.08 9.30
CA LEU A 163 -21.62 2.85 9.81
C LEU A 163 -21.11 2.42 11.19
N ASP A 164 -19.83 2.66 11.45
CA ASP A 164 -19.10 2.06 12.58
C ASP A 164 -18.32 3.08 13.41
N ARG A 165 -18.48 4.38 13.15
CA ARG A 165 -17.77 5.45 13.84
C ARG A 165 -18.47 6.79 13.79
N THR A 166 -18.00 7.74 14.60
CA THR A 166 -18.34 9.15 14.46
C THR A 166 -17.61 9.78 13.28
N TRP A 167 -18.17 10.85 12.74
CA TRP A 167 -17.49 11.64 11.71
C TRP A 167 -16.10 12.10 12.19
N PRO A 168 -15.07 12.00 11.34
CA PRO A 168 -13.81 12.73 11.54
C PRO A 168 -14.02 14.25 11.44
N ASP A 169 -12.96 15.00 11.70
CA ASP A 169 -12.94 16.46 11.54
C ASP A 169 -13.45 16.90 10.15
N ASP A 170 -14.22 17.98 10.14
CA ASP A 170 -14.96 18.48 8.98
C ASP A 170 -14.06 18.83 7.79
N GLN A 171 -12.81 19.23 8.02
CA GLN A 171 -11.87 19.64 6.98
C GLN A 171 -11.14 18.47 6.33
N VAL A 172 -11.18 17.27 6.95
CA VAL A 172 -10.51 16.09 6.40
C VAL A 172 -11.09 15.77 5.02
N GLN A 173 -10.19 15.59 4.05
CA GLN A 173 -10.56 15.27 2.68
C GLN A 173 -10.70 13.75 2.52
N ALA A 174 -11.74 13.33 1.79
CA ALA A 174 -11.94 11.94 1.39
C ALA A 174 -12.49 11.82 -0.04
N THR A 175 -12.25 10.66 -0.64
CA THR A 175 -12.94 10.19 -1.84
C THR A 175 -13.87 9.04 -1.48
N LEU A 176 -15.03 8.95 -2.13
CA LEU A 176 -15.94 7.82 -2.05
C LEU A 176 -15.49 6.70 -3.00
N LEU A 177 -15.51 5.47 -2.49
CA LEU A 177 -15.45 4.23 -3.27
C LEU A 177 -16.65 3.35 -2.93
N GLU A 178 -17.34 2.85 -3.95
CA GLU A 178 -18.39 1.82 -3.81
C GLU A 178 -17.83 0.51 -4.41
N PRO A 179 -17.11 -0.32 -3.61
CA PRO A 179 -16.37 -1.49 -4.13
C PRO A 179 -17.29 -2.53 -4.76
N ASP A 180 -18.50 -2.71 -4.21
CA ASP A 180 -19.51 -3.65 -4.69
C ASP A 180 -20.65 -2.95 -5.47
N GLY A 181 -20.46 -1.68 -5.79
CA GLY A 181 -21.40 -0.86 -6.55
C GLY A 181 -22.50 -0.18 -5.72
N PRO A 182 -23.39 0.58 -6.39
CA PRO A 182 -24.44 1.37 -5.73
C PRO A 182 -25.38 0.57 -4.83
N GLY A 183 -25.73 1.15 -3.69
CA GLY A 183 -26.66 0.53 -2.71
C GLY A 183 -26.02 -0.56 -1.85
N LYS A 184 -24.71 -0.78 -1.99
CA LYS A 184 -23.89 -1.58 -1.07
C LYS A 184 -23.09 -0.65 -0.16
N THR A 185 -22.29 -1.23 0.74
CA THR A 185 -21.39 -0.47 1.61
C THR A 185 -20.43 0.37 0.77
N GLY A 186 -20.44 1.69 0.98
CA GLY A 186 -19.43 2.59 0.45
C GLY A 186 -18.33 2.83 1.48
N TYR A 187 -17.22 3.40 1.04
CA TYR A 187 -16.13 3.81 1.91
C TYR A 187 -15.69 5.23 1.60
N LEU A 188 -15.56 6.07 2.63
CA LEU A 188 -14.85 7.33 2.53
C LEU A 188 -13.38 7.09 2.83
N LEU A 189 -12.53 7.39 1.86
CA LEU A 189 -11.12 7.05 1.82
C LEU A 189 -10.28 8.32 1.86
N THR A 190 -9.42 8.46 2.86
CA THR A 190 -8.62 9.66 3.06
C THR A 190 -7.29 9.58 2.29
N SER A 191 -6.38 10.55 2.49
CA SER A 191 -5.03 10.48 1.94
C SER A 191 -4.25 9.24 2.41
N ASN A 192 -4.55 8.71 3.59
CA ASN A 192 -3.88 7.52 4.11
C ASN A 192 -4.23 6.27 3.32
N TYR A 193 -5.43 6.17 2.73
CA TYR A 193 -5.73 5.09 1.78
C TYR A 193 -4.85 5.14 0.53
N ARG A 194 -4.49 6.35 0.07
CA ARG A 194 -3.58 6.51 -1.09
C ARG A 194 -2.17 5.99 -0.79
N VAL A 195 -1.72 6.10 0.46
CA VAL A 195 -0.44 5.52 0.89
C VAL A 195 -0.46 4.00 0.78
N ILE A 196 -1.56 3.36 1.19
CA ILE A 196 -1.73 1.91 1.06
C ILE A 196 -1.77 1.50 -0.42
N LEU A 197 -2.47 2.26 -1.27
CA LEU A 197 -2.50 2.04 -2.72
C LEU A 197 -1.14 2.25 -3.40
N ASP A 198 -0.25 3.09 -2.86
CA ASP A 198 1.09 3.26 -3.43
C ASP A 198 1.94 2.00 -3.21
N TYR A 199 1.69 1.30 -2.09
CA TYR A 199 2.29 0.00 -1.77
C TYR A 199 1.86 -1.07 -2.77
N ASN A 200 0.55 -1.12 -3.09
CA ASN A 200 0.01 -1.99 -4.13
C ASN A 200 -1.22 -1.34 -4.79
N CYS A 201 -1.16 -1.17 -6.12
CA CYS A 201 -2.20 -0.53 -6.93
C CYS A 201 -3.48 -1.39 -7.08
N SER A 202 -4.14 -1.74 -5.98
CA SER A 202 -5.39 -2.50 -5.97
C SER A 202 -6.30 -2.03 -4.83
N ASN A 203 -7.53 -1.60 -5.17
CA ASN A 203 -8.52 -1.19 -4.17
C ASN A 203 -8.92 -2.35 -3.25
N PHE A 204 -8.97 -3.58 -3.76
CA PHE A 204 -9.27 -4.73 -2.90
C PHE A 204 -8.14 -5.03 -1.91
N TYR A 205 -6.88 -4.91 -2.35
CA TYR A 205 -5.74 -5.00 -1.44
C TYR A 205 -5.76 -3.88 -0.39
N ALA A 206 -5.94 -2.63 -0.82
CA ALA A 206 -5.87 -1.52 0.11
C ALA A 206 -7.04 -1.54 1.11
N LEU A 207 -8.21 -2.00 0.67
CA LEU A 207 -9.37 -2.19 1.54
C LEU A 207 -9.15 -3.35 2.51
N SER A 208 -8.63 -4.50 2.08
CA SER A 208 -8.33 -5.62 2.98
C SER A 208 -7.27 -5.25 4.02
N VAL A 209 -6.23 -4.50 3.64
CA VAL A 209 -5.24 -3.98 4.59
C VAL A 209 -5.87 -3.03 5.61
N GLY A 210 -6.71 -2.09 5.17
CA GLY A 210 -7.41 -1.17 6.07
C GLY A 210 -8.32 -1.89 7.05
N LEU A 211 -9.15 -2.81 6.56
CA LEU A 211 -10.04 -3.61 7.39
C LEU A 211 -9.29 -4.53 8.36
N LEU A 212 -8.18 -5.13 7.92
CA LEU A 212 -7.32 -5.94 8.80
C LEU A 212 -6.68 -5.07 9.89
N ALA A 213 -6.24 -3.85 9.56
CA ALA A 213 -5.69 -2.93 10.55
C ALA A 213 -6.72 -2.61 11.64
N ASP A 214 -7.95 -2.27 11.24
CA ASP A 214 -9.04 -1.99 12.19
C ASP A 214 -9.41 -3.24 13.02
N ALA A 215 -9.31 -4.44 12.45
CA ALA A 215 -9.62 -5.69 13.14
C ALA A 215 -8.55 -6.09 14.17
N VAL A 216 -7.27 -5.76 13.92
CA VAL A 216 -6.15 -6.05 14.83
C VAL A 216 -6.09 -5.04 15.99
N GLU A 217 -6.64 -3.84 15.81
CA GLU A 217 -6.69 -2.82 16.87
C GLU A 217 -7.77 -3.10 17.94
N ARG A 218 -8.78 -3.92 17.62
CA ARG A 218 -9.88 -4.30 18.53
C ARG A 218 -9.47 -5.37 19.53
#